data_AF-A0A1F5Z290-F1
#
_entry.id   AF-A0A1F5Z290-F1
#
_cell.length_a   1.000
_cell.length_b   1.000
_cell.length_c   1.000
_cell.angle_alpha   90.00
_cell.angle_beta   90.00
_cell.angle_gamma   90.00
#
_symmetry.space_group_name_H-M   'P 1'
#
loop_
_entity.id
_entity.type
_entity.pdbx_description
1 polymer ?
#
loop_
_entity_poly.entity_id
_entity_poly.type
_entity_poly.pdbx_seq_one_letter_code
_entity_poly.pdbx_strand_id
1 'polypeptide(L)'
;MDDKLRPLWESECMTGHYPYAYDVDGDGKDELLMGYTLFSPTGEKLWSLDSLLEDHADGVSIANYHEQEGSVPRAFFACSDEGAMFTDLQGNILQHYYIGHVQNPAIADFRADLTGLETVTINFWGNQGIIHFYDSRGKIYFDFEPTQYGSMCLPINWTGEPEEFFVLNANVREGGMFDGWGRPVVAFPDDGHPDMCNAVLDITGDCRDEVVVWNPDEIWVYTQDDNLKTGKLYKPVRNPLYNYSNYQTTVSLPGWSE
;
A
#
# COMPACT_ATOMS: atom_id res chain seq x y z
N MET A 1 -18.91 -0.56 -15.41
CA MET A 1 -19.88 0.11 -16.30
C MET A 1 -19.32 0.13 -17.71
N ASP A 2 -20.16 0.23 -18.74
CA ASP A 2 -19.69 0.45 -20.11
C ASP A 2 -19.43 1.94 -20.41
N ASP A 3 -19.06 2.25 -21.66
CA ASP A 3 -18.81 3.61 -22.18
C ASP A 3 -20.02 4.55 -22.13
N LYS A 4 -21.20 4.02 -21.78
CA LYS A 4 -22.47 4.75 -21.62
C LYS A 4 -22.97 4.73 -20.18
N LEU A 5 -22.10 4.40 -19.23
CA LEU A 5 -22.41 4.32 -17.80
C LEU A 5 -23.50 3.29 -17.46
N ARG A 6 -23.68 2.26 -18.29
CA ARG A 6 -24.59 1.16 -17.99
C ARG A 6 -23.87 0.12 -17.13
N PRO A 7 -24.51 -0.45 -16.10
CA PRO A 7 -23.91 -1.55 -15.33
C PRO A 7 -23.52 -2.72 -16.25
N LEU A 8 -22.34 -3.29 -16.02
CA LEU A 8 -21.89 -4.50 -16.74
C LEU A 8 -22.35 -5.76 -15.99
N TRP A 9 -22.25 -5.72 -14.66
CA TRP A 9 -22.66 -6.77 -13.73
C TRP A 9 -22.95 -6.13 -12.37
N GLU A 10 -23.57 -6.90 -11.48
CA GLU A 10 -23.85 -6.56 -10.09
C GLU A 10 -23.62 -7.81 -9.22
N SER A 11 -23.05 -7.63 -8.03
CA SER A 11 -22.77 -8.69 -7.06
C SER A 11 -22.72 -8.11 -5.65
N GLU A 12 -22.73 -8.97 -4.63
CA GLU A 12 -22.75 -8.58 -3.22
C GLU A 12 -21.62 -9.27 -2.44
N CYS A 13 -21.03 -8.63 -1.44
CA CYS A 13 -20.10 -9.25 -0.48
C CYS A 13 -20.04 -8.38 0.78
N MET A 14 -19.34 -8.85 1.81
CA MET A 14 -18.85 -7.94 2.83
C MET A 14 -17.78 -7.03 2.23
N THR A 15 -18.19 -5.81 1.88
CA THR A 15 -17.30 -4.84 1.24
C THR A 15 -16.20 -4.37 2.17
N GLY A 16 -15.02 -4.15 1.63
CA GLY A 16 -13.97 -3.34 2.26
C GLY A 16 -14.04 -1.88 1.83
N HIS A 17 -12.96 -1.13 2.06
CA HIS A 17 -12.89 0.28 1.67
C HIS A 17 -12.55 0.51 0.20
N TYR A 18 -11.72 -0.36 -0.38
CA TYR A 18 -11.25 -0.20 -1.76
C TYR A 18 -10.95 -1.57 -2.38
N PRO A 19 -11.36 -1.84 -3.64
CA PRO A 19 -11.06 -3.10 -4.29
C PRO A 19 -9.67 -3.11 -4.91
N TYR A 20 -9.15 -4.30 -5.17
CA TYR A 20 -7.91 -4.48 -5.90
C TYR A 20 -8.16 -5.29 -7.18
N ALA A 21 -7.84 -4.70 -8.33
CA ALA A 21 -7.94 -5.35 -9.63
C ALA A 21 -6.62 -6.06 -9.96
N TYR A 22 -6.69 -7.31 -10.41
CA TYR A 22 -5.52 -8.10 -10.78
C TYR A 22 -5.93 -9.23 -11.74
N ASP A 23 -5.19 -9.43 -12.82
CA ASP A 23 -5.32 -10.57 -13.73
C ASP A 23 -4.76 -11.85 -13.07
N VAL A 24 -5.64 -12.61 -12.42
CA VAL A 24 -5.28 -13.76 -11.57
C VAL A 24 -4.92 -14.99 -12.41
N ASP A 25 -5.55 -15.16 -13.58
CA ASP A 25 -5.37 -16.33 -14.44
C ASP A 25 -4.55 -16.08 -15.72
N GLY A 26 -4.19 -14.82 -15.98
CA GLY A 26 -3.38 -14.41 -17.12
C GLY A 26 -4.15 -14.31 -18.43
N ASP A 27 -5.49 -14.19 -18.40
CA ASP A 27 -6.33 -14.07 -19.61
C ASP A 27 -6.36 -12.64 -20.20
N GLY A 28 -5.74 -11.68 -19.51
CA GLY A 28 -5.69 -10.27 -19.90
C GLY A 28 -6.89 -9.45 -19.42
N LYS A 29 -7.72 -9.98 -18.51
CA LYS A 29 -8.77 -9.26 -17.80
C LYS A 29 -8.57 -9.38 -16.30
N ASP A 30 -8.83 -8.29 -15.61
CA ASP A 30 -8.68 -8.29 -14.16
C ASP A 30 -9.88 -8.97 -13.47
N GLU A 31 -9.59 -9.91 -12.59
CA GLU A 31 -10.46 -10.21 -11.44
C GLU A 31 -10.48 -9.02 -10.47
N LEU A 32 -11.50 -8.97 -9.63
CA LEU A 32 -11.66 -7.93 -8.62
C LEU A 32 -11.71 -8.53 -7.22
N LEU A 33 -10.70 -8.25 -6.42
CA LEU A 33 -10.70 -8.55 -4.99
C LEU A 33 -11.39 -7.41 -4.24
N MET A 34 -12.49 -7.69 -3.54
CA MET A 34 -13.22 -6.71 -2.72
C MET A 34 -13.61 -7.34 -1.39
N GLY A 35 -13.23 -6.68 -0.29
CA GLY A 35 -13.39 -7.29 1.04
C GLY A 35 -12.65 -8.63 1.10
N TYR A 36 -13.35 -9.70 1.44
CA TYR A 36 -12.77 -11.06 1.40
C TYR A 36 -13.27 -11.92 0.24
N THR A 37 -13.72 -11.29 -0.84
CA THR A 37 -14.32 -11.98 -1.99
C THR A 37 -13.57 -11.63 -3.27
N LEU A 38 -13.19 -12.65 -4.04
CA LEU A 38 -12.65 -12.47 -5.39
C LEU A 38 -13.77 -12.69 -6.43
N PHE A 39 -13.93 -11.71 -7.31
CA PHE A 39 -14.91 -11.73 -8.39
C PHE A 39 -14.22 -11.93 -9.74
N SER A 40 -14.86 -12.68 -10.63
CA SER A 40 -14.50 -12.76 -12.04
C SER A 40 -14.72 -11.43 -12.76
N PRO A 41 -14.19 -11.24 -13.98
CA PRO A 41 -14.46 -10.06 -14.81
C PRO A 41 -15.95 -9.85 -15.13
N THR A 42 -16.77 -10.89 -14.98
CA THR A 42 -18.23 -10.87 -15.18
C THR A 42 -19.04 -10.72 -13.89
N GLY A 43 -18.40 -10.54 -12.73
CA GLY A 43 -19.05 -10.32 -11.43
C GLY A 43 -19.44 -11.60 -10.69
N GLU A 44 -19.03 -12.77 -11.17
CA GLU A 44 -19.26 -14.04 -10.48
C GLU A 44 -18.29 -14.19 -9.31
N LYS A 45 -18.78 -14.63 -8.14
CA LYS A 45 -17.90 -14.96 -7.00
C LYS A 45 -17.08 -16.20 -7.32
N LEU A 46 -15.77 -16.04 -7.45
CA LEU A 46 -14.85 -17.17 -7.61
C LEU A 46 -14.65 -17.89 -6.27
N TRP A 47 -14.47 -17.11 -5.19
CA TRP A 47 -14.44 -17.59 -3.81
C TRP A 47 -14.71 -16.42 -2.85
N SER A 48 -15.01 -16.72 -1.59
CA SER A 48 -15.29 -15.74 -0.55
C SER A 48 -14.94 -16.30 0.83
N LEU A 49 -14.38 -15.46 1.70
CA LEU A 49 -14.14 -15.77 3.12
C LEU A 49 -15.11 -15.05 4.06
N ASP A 50 -16.18 -14.44 3.52
CA ASP A 50 -17.19 -13.69 4.28
C ASP A 50 -17.86 -14.55 5.37
N SER A 51 -17.85 -15.88 5.25
CA SER A 51 -18.40 -16.79 6.27
C SER A 51 -17.41 -17.14 7.39
N LEU A 52 -16.13 -16.79 7.24
CA LEU A 52 -15.05 -17.13 8.16
C LEU A 52 -14.61 -15.93 9.00
N LEU A 53 -14.73 -14.71 8.46
CA LEU A 53 -14.29 -13.47 9.08
C LEU A 53 -15.51 -12.60 9.38
N GLU A 54 -15.52 -11.97 10.56
CA GLU A 54 -16.68 -11.19 11.00
C GLU A 54 -16.59 -9.69 10.65
N ASP A 55 -15.38 -9.12 10.65
CA ASP A 55 -15.13 -7.69 10.42
C ASP A 55 -14.72 -7.36 8.97
N HIS A 56 -14.85 -6.13 8.49
CA HIS A 56 -14.51 -5.80 7.09
C HIS A 56 -13.00 -5.69 6.83
N ALA A 57 -12.59 -5.81 5.57
CA ALA A 57 -11.21 -5.56 5.17
C ALA A 57 -10.99 -4.07 4.91
N ASP A 58 -10.09 -3.44 5.65
CA ASP A 58 -9.71 -2.05 5.45
C ASP A 58 -8.80 -1.83 4.23
N GLY A 59 -8.07 -2.86 3.83
CA GLY A 59 -7.19 -2.82 2.67
C GLY A 59 -6.94 -4.22 2.12
N VAL A 60 -6.95 -4.34 0.80
CA VAL A 60 -6.66 -5.59 0.10
C VAL A 60 -5.72 -5.36 -1.06
N SER A 61 -4.92 -6.37 -1.36
CA SER A 61 -4.04 -6.36 -2.53
C SER A 61 -3.73 -7.77 -3.00
N ILE A 62 -3.34 -7.88 -4.28
CA ILE A 62 -2.71 -9.06 -4.83
C ILE A 62 -1.36 -8.62 -5.40
N ALA A 63 -0.29 -9.25 -4.95
CA ALA A 63 1.07 -8.92 -5.38
C ALA A 63 1.95 -10.17 -5.49
N ASN A 64 2.90 -10.11 -6.41
CA ASN A 64 3.98 -11.08 -6.48
C ASN A 64 5.13 -10.68 -5.55
N TYR A 65 5.08 -11.15 -4.31
CA TYR A 65 6.03 -10.77 -3.26
C TYR A 65 7.47 -11.23 -3.47
N HIS A 66 7.72 -12.30 -4.22
CA HIS A 66 9.08 -12.86 -4.31
C HIS A 66 9.88 -12.34 -5.51
N GLU A 67 9.23 -11.65 -6.46
CA GLU A 67 9.86 -11.02 -7.63
C GLU A 67 10.78 -11.95 -8.44
N GLN A 68 10.46 -13.25 -8.44
CA GLN A 68 11.22 -14.26 -9.15
C GLN A 68 10.38 -14.89 -10.24
N GLU A 69 11.03 -15.31 -11.33
CA GLU A 69 10.34 -16.04 -12.39
C GLU A 69 9.70 -17.31 -11.82
N GLY A 70 8.40 -17.47 -12.03
CA GLY A 70 7.63 -18.60 -11.52
C GLY A 70 7.15 -18.48 -10.07
N SER A 71 7.40 -17.36 -9.37
CA SER A 71 6.75 -17.11 -8.09
C SER A 71 5.27 -16.81 -8.26
N VAL A 72 4.46 -17.33 -7.33
CA VAL A 72 3.00 -17.21 -7.38
C VAL A 72 2.56 -15.99 -6.56
N PRO A 73 1.73 -15.09 -7.11
CA PRO A 73 1.15 -13.99 -6.36
C PRO A 73 0.33 -14.48 -5.16
N ARG A 74 0.21 -13.62 -4.16
CA ARG A 74 -0.61 -13.87 -2.97
C ARG A 74 -1.47 -12.65 -2.69
N ALA A 75 -2.59 -12.87 -2.03
CA ALA A 75 -3.43 -11.79 -1.55
C ALA A 75 -3.05 -11.43 -0.10
N PHE A 76 -3.04 -10.14 0.19
CA PHE A 76 -2.91 -9.59 1.54
C PHE A 76 -4.18 -8.85 1.92
N PHE A 77 -4.54 -8.96 3.20
CA PHE A 77 -5.71 -8.33 3.79
C PHE A 77 -5.31 -7.66 5.11
N ALA A 78 -5.63 -6.37 5.21
CA ALA A 78 -5.75 -5.65 6.47
C ALA A 78 -7.20 -5.83 6.94
N CYS A 79 -7.42 -6.72 7.90
CA CYS A 79 -8.71 -7.27 8.28
C CYS A 79 -9.38 -6.53 9.45
N SER A 80 -9.19 -5.20 9.58
CA SER A 80 -9.66 -4.45 10.76
C SER A 80 -9.22 -5.15 12.07
N ASP A 81 -10.12 -5.35 13.04
CA ASP A 81 -9.84 -5.98 14.33
C ASP A 81 -9.46 -7.48 14.22
N GLU A 82 -9.71 -8.12 13.08
CA GLU A 82 -9.24 -9.50 12.80
C GLU A 82 -7.74 -9.54 12.45
N GLY A 83 -7.07 -8.39 12.36
CA GLY A 83 -5.63 -8.28 12.17
C GLY A 83 -5.18 -8.36 10.72
N ALA A 84 -4.14 -9.14 10.43
CA ALA A 84 -3.57 -9.24 9.07
C ALA A 84 -3.60 -10.67 8.55
N MET A 85 -3.95 -10.85 7.28
CA MET A 85 -4.08 -12.18 6.67
C MET A 85 -3.44 -12.22 5.28
N PHE A 86 -2.88 -13.39 4.95
CA PHE A 86 -2.41 -13.72 3.62
C PHE A 86 -3.15 -14.97 3.10
N THR A 87 -3.54 -14.95 1.83
CA THR A 87 -4.10 -16.13 1.15
C THR A 87 -3.37 -16.42 -0.16
N ASP A 88 -3.50 -17.65 -0.65
CA ASP A 88 -3.26 -17.90 -2.07
C ASP A 88 -4.40 -17.34 -2.94
N LEU A 89 -4.26 -17.47 -4.25
CA LEU A 89 -5.23 -16.98 -5.24
C LEU A 89 -6.52 -17.81 -5.29
N GLN A 90 -6.58 -18.94 -4.56
CA GLN A 90 -7.78 -19.77 -4.42
C GLN A 90 -8.52 -19.49 -3.10
N GLY A 91 -8.06 -18.51 -2.31
CA GLY A 91 -8.65 -18.13 -1.03
C GLY A 91 -8.24 -19.05 0.13
N ASN A 92 -7.25 -19.92 -0.03
CA ASN A 92 -6.74 -20.69 1.10
C ASN A 92 -5.89 -19.77 1.99
N ILE A 93 -6.23 -19.71 3.28
CA ILE A 93 -5.48 -18.92 4.27
C ILE A 93 -4.10 -19.56 4.46
N LEU A 94 -3.07 -18.79 4.10
CA LEU A 94 -1.66 -19.18 4.29
C LEU A 94 -1.18 -18.76 5.68
N GLN A 95 -1.62 -17.59 6.13
CA GLN A 95 -1.20 -17.00 7.40
C GLN A 95 -2.23 -15.98 7.91
N HIS A 96 -2.43 -15.94 9.23
CA HIS A 96 -3.34 -15.01 9.89
C HIS A 96 -2.74 -14.56 11.22
N TYR A 97 -2.62 -13.25 11.40
CA TYR A 97 -2.07 -12.58 12.57
C TYR A 97 -3.14 -11.78 13.30
N TYR A 98 -3.42 -12.14 14.54
CA TYR A 98 -4.32 -11.39 15.42
C TYR A 98 -3.54 -10.32 16.19
N ILE A 99 -3.33 -9.17 15.56
CA ILE A 99 -2.45 -8.10 16.04
C ILE A 99 -3.19 -6.75 16.24
N GLY A 100 -4.50 -6.82 16.46
CA GLY A 100 -5.38 -5.66 16.62
C GLY A 100 -5.85 -5.08 15.29
N HIS A 101 -6.33 -3.83 15.30
CA HIS A 101 -6.93 -3.18 14.13
C HIS A 101 -5.88 -2.80 13.09
N VAL A 102 -5.66 -3.65 12.09
CA VAL A 102 -4.66 -3.41 11.03
C VAL A 102 -5.27 -2.59 9.89
N GLN A 103 -4.59 -1.50 9.51
CA GLN A 103 -5.04 -0.56 8.49
C GLN A 103 -3.88 0.03 7.67
N ASN A 104 -4.24 0.76 6.61
CA ASN A 104 -3.36 1.49 5.69
C ASN A 104 -2.11 0.70 5.24
N PRO A 105 -2.31 -0.52 4.70
CA PRO A 105 -1.20 -1.33 4.22
C PRO A 105 -0.52 -0.70 3.01
N ALA A 106 0.78 -0.92 2.90
CA ALA A 106 1.54 -0.66 1.70
C ALA A 106 2.57 -1.77 1.45
N ILE A 107 2.82 -2.04 0.16
CA ILE A 107 3.72 -3.08 -0.31
C ILE A 107 4.76 -2.42 -1.20
N ALA A 108 6.03 -2.60 -0.88
CA ALA A 108 7.15 -2.06 -1.64
C ALA A 108 8.43 -2.84 -1.30
N ASP A 109 9.50 -2.61 -2.08
CA ASP A 109 10.86 -2.96 -1.67
C ASP A 109 11.32 -1.92 -0.64
N PHE A 110 11.20 -2.24 0.65
CA PHE A 110 11.67 -1.39 1.75
C PHE A 110 13.07 -1.82 2.25
N ARG A 111 13.57 -2.96 1.76
CA ARG A 111 14.77 -3.66 2.23
C ARG A 111 15.45 -4.36 1.05
N ALA A 112 16.33 -3.67 0.34
CA ALA A 112 17.05 -4.24 -0.79
C ALA A 112 18.10 -5.27 -0.37
N ASP A 113 18.38 -5.39 0.94
CA ASP A 113 19.15 -6.50 1.51
C ASP A 113 18.33 -7.78 1.74
N LEU A 114 17.00 -7.70 1.68
CA LEU A 114 16.09 -8.83 1.66
C LEU A 114 15.65 -9.18 0.23
N THR A 115 15.09 -10.37 0.06
CA THR A 115 14.59 -10.80 -1.25
C THR A 115 13.10 -10.58 -1.32
N GLY A 116 12.66 -9.89 -2.36
CA GLY A 116 11.25 -9.64 -2.64
C GLY A 116 10.72 -8.40 -1.94
N LEU A 117 9.41 -8.28 -1.87
CA LEU A 117 8.69 -7.11 -1.34
C LEU A 117 8.27 -7.32 0.10
N GLU A 118 8.38 -6.25 0.87
CA GLU A 118 7.83 -6.16 2.22
C GLU A 118 6.40 -5.62 2.20
N THR A 119 5.69 -5.82 3.30
CA THR A 119 4.46 -5.10 3.62
C THR A 119 4.68 -4.29 4.88
N VAL A 120 4.15 -3.07 4.92
CA VAL A 120 4.05 -2.26 6.14
C VAL A 120 2.58 -1.99 6.43
N THR A 121 2.20 -2.07 7.70
CA THR A 121 0.85 -1.73 8.17
C THR A 121 0.91 -0.94 9.46
N ILE A 122 -0.17 -0.23 9.79
CA ILE A 122 -0.30 0.50 11.05
C ILE A 122 -1.54 0.06 11.80
N ASN A 123 -1.48 0.12 13.14
CA ASN A 123 -2.61 -0.18 14.01
C ASN A 123 -3.47 1.07 14.29
N PHE A 124 -4.81 0.93 14.26
CA PHE A 124 -5.78 2.01 14.48
C PHE A 124 -6.67 1.87 15.73
N TRP A 125 -6.59 0.77 16.49
CA TRP A 125 -7.42 0.59 17.69
C TRP A 125 -6.72 -0.21 18.81
N GLY A 126 -6.97 0.18 20.05
CA GLY A 126 -6.22 -0.28 21.21
C GLY A 126 -4.88 0.45 21.34
N ASN A 127 -3.84 -0.05 20.65
CA ASN A 127 -2.50 0.56 20.63
C ASN A 127 -2.24 1.20 19.26
N GLN A 128 -2.82 2.38 19.04
CA GLN A 128 -2.69 3.09 17.76
C GLN A 128 -1.24 3.44 17.45
N GLY A 129 -0.91 3.44 16.16
CA GLY A 129 0.39 3.89 15.67
C GLY A 129 1.47 2.81 15.68
N ILE A 130 1.22 1.61 16.21
CA ILE A 130 2.14 0.48 16.06
C ILE A 130 2.26 0.13 14.57
N ILE A 131 3.48 0.09 14.06
CA ILE A 131 3.83 -0.36 12.73
C ILE A 131 4.29 -1.81 12.78
N HIS A 132 3.79 -2.61 11.85
CA HIS A 132 4.24 -3.98 11.61
C HIS A 132 4.88 -4.08 10.22
N PHE A 133 6.07 -4.67 10.14
CA PHE A 133 6.70 -5.02 8.87
C PHE A 133 6.68 -6.53 8.64
N TYR A 134 6.28 -6.93 7.44
CA TYR A 134 6.22 -8.31 6.97
C TYR A 134 7.24 -8.51 5.86
N ASP A 135 8.01 -9.59 5.93
CA ASP A 135 8.92 -9.97 4.86
C ASP A 135 8.16 -10.52 3.64
N SER A 136 8.87 -10.79 2.55
CA SER A 136 8.27 -11.37 1.34
C SER A 136 7.63 -12.75 1.53
N ARG A 137 7.75 -13.41 2.68
CA ARG A 137 7.02 -14.64 3.00
C ARG A 137 5.75 -14.37 3.80
N GLY A 138 5.49 -13.12 4.15
CA GLY A 138 4.39 -12.71 5.02
C GLY A 138 4.71 -12.86 6.50
N LYS A 139 6.00 -12.99 6.87
CA LYS A 139 6.38 -13.10 8.28
C LYS A 139 6.71 -11.73 8.86
N ILE A 140 6.09 -11.38 9.99
CA ILE A 140 6.50 -10.21 10.77
C ILE A 140 7.96 -10.33 11.19
N TYR A 141 8.80 -9.37 10.80
CA TYR A 141 10.22 -9.34 11.15
C TYR A 141 10.60 -8.19 12.09
N PHE A 142 9.80 -7.12 12.15
CA PHE A 142 10.05 -5.98 13.00
C PHE A 142 8.76 -5.21 13.28
N ASP A 143 8.66 -4.68 14.49
CA ASP A 143 7.54 -3.87 14.96
C ASP A 143 8.11 -2.68 15.75
N PHE A 144 7.48 -1.52 15.60
CA PHE A 144 7.84 -0.33 16.36
C PHE A 144 6.66 0.64 16.47
N GLU A 145 6.74 1.62 17.35
CA GLU A 145 5.68 2.60 17.59
C GLU A 145 6.27 4.01 17.42
N PRO A 146 6.20 4.61 16.21
CA PRO A 146 6.69 5.97 15.98
C PRO A 146 5.83 7.02 16.70
N THR A 147 4.53 6.78 16.80
CA THR A 147 3.53 7.72 17.35
C THR A 147 2.36 6.95 17.97
N GLN A 148 1.45 7.65 18.65
CA GLN A 148 0.28 7.07 19.33
C GLN A 148 -1.04 7.34 18.57
N TYR A 149 -0.97 7.44 17.24
CA TYR A 149 -2.12 7.64 16.37
C TYR A 149 -1.96 6.89 15.05
N GLY A 150 -3.10 6.56 14.41
CA GLY A 150 -3.11 6.00 13.06
C GLY A 150 -2.67 7.03 12.02
N SER A 151 -1.96 6.57 10.98
CA SER A 151 -1.49 7.41 9.88
C SER A 151 -1.49 6.61 8.58
N MET A 152 -1.16 7.23 7.45
CA MET A 152 -0.93 6.45 6.24
C MET A 152 0.50 5.91 6.22
N CYS A 153 0.74 4.87 5.42
CA CYS A 153 2.08 4.32 5.19
C CYS A 153 2.43 4.43 3.71
N LEU A 154 2.34 5.63 3.12
CA LEU A 154 2.48 5.81 1.67
C LEU A 154 3.92 5.55 1.21
N PRO A 155 4.19 4.55 0.35
CA PRO A 155 5.53 4.33 -0.22
C PRO A 155 6.01 5.55 -0.98
N ILE A 156 7.31 5.81 -0.93
CA ILE A 156 7.95 6.94 -1.59
C ILE A 156 9.33 6.54 -2.14
N ASN A 157 9.51 6.75 -3.44
CA ASN A 157 10.79 6.71 -4.13
C ASN A 157 11.48 8.08 -4.01
N TRP A 158 12.04 8.35 -2.82
CA TRP A 158 12.66 9.64 -2.54
C TRP A 158 14.07 9.79 -3.14
N THR A 159 14.81 8.68 -3.27
CA THR A 159 16.23 8.68 -3.64
C THR A 159 16.47 8.44 -5.13
N GLY A 160 15.52 7.78 -5.81
CA GLY A 160 15.71 7.25 -7.16
C GLY A 160 16.63 6.03 -7.20
N GLU A 161 16.90 5.40 -6.06
CA GLU A 161 17.63 4.14 -5.93
C GLU A 161 16.69 3.06 -5.34
N PRO A 162 17.04 1.76 -5.43
CA PRO A 162 16.32 0.71 -4.70
C PRO A 162 16.26 1.00 -3.20
N GLU A 163 15.30 0.37 -2.52
CA GLU A 163 14.77 0.77 -1.21
C GLU A 163 13.93 2.04 -1.27
N GLU A 164 12.61 1.85 -1.24
CA GLU A 164 11.67 2.92 -0.98
C GLU A 164 11.61 3.22 0.53
N PHE A 165 11.13 4.41 0.87
CA PHE A 165 10.69 4.73 2.22
C PHE A 165 9.16 4.71 2.26
N PHE A 166 8.57 4.97 3.42
CA PHE A 166 7.17 5.38 3.48
C PHE A 166 7.01 6.69 4.25
N VAL A 167 6.10 7.54 3.80
CA VAL A 167 5.69 8.75 4.49
C VAL A 167 4.65 8.38 5.53
N LEU A 168 4.94 8.65 6.81
CA LEU A 168 3.96 8.53 7.88
C LEU A 168 3.02 9.74 7.82
N ASN A 169 3.54 10.93 8.11
CA ASN A 169 2.86 12.22 7.97
C ASN A 169 3.90 13.36 7.92
N ALA A 170 3.43 14.60 7.71
CA ALA A 170 4.31 15.76 7.57
C ALA A 170 4.68 16.46 8.89
N ASN A 171 4.23 15.96 10.04
CA ASN A 171 4.50 16.62 11.32
C ASN A 171 6.01 16.75 11.59
N VAL A 172 6.44 17.95 11.95
CA VAL A 172 7.86 18.32 12.09
C VAL A 172 8.58 17.66 13.28
N ARG A 173 7.84 17.04 14.21
CA ARG A 173 8.40 16.39 15.40
C ARG A 173 8.24 14.88 15.39
N GLU A 174 7.10 14.40 14.92
CA GLU A 174 6.66 13.01 15.07
C GLU A 174 6.49 12.29 13.73
N GLY A 175 6.44 13.05 12.62
CA GLY A 175 6.28 12.53 11.26
C GLY A 175 7.61 12.25 10.57
N GLY A 176 7.59 12.36 9.24
CA GLY A 176 8.73 12.09 8.37
C GLY A 176 8.57 10.83 7.53
N MET A 177 9.66 10.49 6.85
CA MET A 177 9.80 9.28 6.04
C MET A 177 10.60 8.25 6.81
N PHE A 178 10.13 7.01 6.78
CA PHE A 178 10.74 5.89 7.49
C PHE A 178 11.23 4.82 6.51
N ASP A 179 12.36 4.22 6.83
CA ASP A 179 12.91 3.09 6.07
C ASP A 179 12.36 1.73 6.55
N GLY A 180 12.71 0.64 5.85
CA GLY A 180 12.32 -0.73 6.21
C GLY A 180 12.92 -1.27 7.52
N TRP A 181 13.70 -0.45 8.24
CA TRP A 181 14.20 -0.72 9.59
C TRP A 181 13.46 0.07 10.67
N GLY A 182 12.43 0.84 10.29
CA GLY A 182 11.64 1.69 11.18
C GLY A 182 12.39 2.93 11.68
N ARG A 183 13.42 3.38 10.97
CA ARG A 183 14.18 4.59 11.33
C ARG A 183 13.63 5.79 10.56
N PRO A 184 13.45 6.96 11.20
CA PRO A 184 13.16 8.19 10.46
C PRO A 184 14.41 8.61 9.69
N VAL A 185 14.31 8.67 8.36
CA VAL A 185 15.44 8.95 7.45
C VAL A 185 15.32 10.30 6.74
N VAL A 186 14.10 10.84 6.62
CA VAL A 186 13.85 12.19 6.11
C VAL A 186 12.85 12.88 7.03
N ALA A 187 13.21 14.07 7.53
CA ALA A 187 12.34 14.91 8.34
C ALA A 187 11.78 16.07 7.51
N PHE A 188 10.55 16.48 7.80
CA PHE A 188 9.99 17.70 7.23
C PHE A 188 10.57 18.94 7.95
N PRO A 189 10.90 20.02 7.22
CA PRO A 189 11.40 21.24 7.83
C PRO A 189 10.30 21.97 8.63
N ASP A 190 10.69 22.66 9.71
CA ASP A 190 9.80 23.56 10.44
C ASP A 190 9.71 24.93 9.75
N ASP A 191 9.13 24.94 8.54
CA ASP A 191 9.01 26.09 7.63
C ASP A 191 7.59 26.67 7.56
N GLY A 192 6.66 26.12 8.36
CA GLY A 192 5.27 26.59 8.48
C GLY A 192 4.27 25.88 7.58
N HIS A 193 4.65 24.80 6.90
CA HIS A 193 3.73 23.99 6.10
C HIS A 193 2.61 23.32 6.92
N PRO A 194 1.50 22.94 6.27
CA PRO A 194 0.44 22.18 6.91
C PRO A 194 0.76 20.69 7.02
N ASP A 195 0.32 20.06 8.11
CA ASP A 195 0.50 18.61 8.36
C ASP A 195 -0.83 17.83 8.47
N MET A 196 -1.96 18.44 8.08
CA MET A 196 -3.30 17.81 8.18
C MET A 196 -3.49 16.62 7.24
N CYS A 197 -3.00 16.73 6.01
CA CYS A 197 -3.11 15.70 4.99
C CYS A 197 -1.84 15.64 4.13
N ASN A 198 -1.52 14.46 3.61
CA ASN A 198 -0.40 14.25 2.70
C ASN A 198 -0.75 13.27 1.57
N ALA A 199 0.00 13.34 0.47
CA ALA A 199 -0.01 12.40 -0.65
C ALA A 199 1.40 12.28 -1.22
N VAL A 200 1.70 11.15 -1.82
CA VAL A 200 2.98 10.88 -2.51
C VAL A 200 2.71 10.78 -4.01
N LEU A 201 3.38 11.61 -4.81
CA LEU A 201 3.11 11.75 -6.26
C LEU A 201 4.39 12.06 -7.04
N ASP A 202 4.63 11.39 -8.17
CA ASP A 202 5.63 11.81 -9.18
C ASP A 202 5.04 12.92 -10.07
N ILE A 203 5.42 14.18 -9.82
CA ILE A 203 4.84 15.35 -10.50
C ILE A 203 5.86 16.38 -10.98
N THR A 204 7.16 16.19 -10.70
CA THR A 204 8.21 17.14 -11.10
C THR A 204 9.16 16.64 -12.19
N GLY A 205 9.24 15.32 -12.44
CA GLY A 205 9.65 14.78 -13.75
C GLY A 205 10.92 13.92 -13.85
N ASP A 206 11.59 13.54 -12.76
CA ASP A 206 12.72 12.56 -12.79
C ASP A 206 12.36 11.16 -12.28
N CYS A 207 11.08 10.88 -12.04
CA CYS A 207 10.52 9.65 -11.46
C CYS A 207 10.70 9.44 -9.96
N ARG A 208 11.39 10.35 -9.26
CA ARG A 208 11.30 10.42 -7.80
C ARG A 208 10.01 11.10 -7.42
N ASP A 209 9.48 10.66 -6.30
CA ASP A 209 8.20 11.16 -5.83
C ASP A 209 8.37 12.46 -5.03
N GLU A 210 7.40 13.35 -5.18
CA GLU A 210 7.14 14.46 -4.27
C GLU A 210 6.23 14.05 -3.11
N VAL A 211 6.31 14.81 -2.02
CA VAL A 211 5.25 14.82 -1.01
C VAL A 211 4.44 16.09 -1.13
N VAL A 212 3.15 15.92 -1.40
CA VAL A 212 2.18 17.01 -1.37
C VAL A 212 1.51 17.02 -0.01
N VAL A 213 1.53 18.16 0.67
CA VAL A 213 0.92 18.34 2.00
C VAL A 213 -0.06 19.51 1.96
N TRP A 214 -1.18 19.42 2.68
CA TRP A 214 -2.20 20.46 2.62
C TRP A 214 -3.07 20.55 3.87
N ASN A 215 -3.71 21.70 3.98
CA ASN A 215 -4.86 21.96 4.84
C ASN A 215 -5.96 22.65 3.98
N PRO A 216 -7.06 23.18 4.54
CA PRO A 216 -8.07 23.88 3.76
C PRO A 216 -7.61 25.16 3.04
N ASP A 217 -6.50 25.77 3.45
CA ASP A 217 -6.05 27.10 3.03
C ASP A 217 -4.85 27.07 2.08
N GLU A 218 -4.01 26.03 2.13
CA GLU A 218 -2.77 25.94 1.36
C GLU A 218 -2.38 24.51 0.99
N ILE A 219 -1.59 24.41 -0.10
CA ILE A 219 -0.99 23.17 -0.60
C ILE A 219 0.50 23.45 -0.82
N TRP A 220 1.34 22.59 -0.28
CA TRP A 220 2.80 22.65 -0.40
C TRP A 220 3.29 21.37 -1.07
N VAL A 221 4.38 21.49 -1.84
CA VAL A 221 4.99 20.38 -2.57
C VAL A 221 6.47 20.32 -2.18
N TYR A 222 6.87 19.20 -1.59
CA TYR A 222 8.26 18.90 -1.26
C TYR A 222 8.86 18.00 -2.32
N THR A 223 9.97 18.44 -2.90
CA THR A 223 10.82 17.69 -3.84
C THR A 223 12.27 17.73 -3.34
N GLN A 224 13.12 16.89 -3.91
CA GLN A 224 14.54 16.82 -3.57
C GLN A 224 15.27 18.08 -4.06
N ASP A 225 16.31 18.52 -3.34
CA ASP A 225 17.07 19.73 -3.66
C ASP A 225 17.93 19.60 -4.93
N ASP A 226 18.20 18.38 -5.35
CA ASP A 226 18.95 18.02 -6.56
C ASP A 226 18.06 17.64 -7.75
N ASN A 227 16.76 17.92 -7.69
CA ASN A 227 15.81 17.67 -8.77
C ASN A 227 16.05 18.63 -9.97
N LEU A 228 16.11 18.18 -11.23
CA LEU A 228 15.98 16.82 -11.77
C LEU A 228 17.29 16.02 -11.73
N LYS A 229 17.22 14.78 -11.24
CA LYS A 229 18.31 13.81 -11.28
C LYS A 229 18.35 13.11 -12.64
N THR A 230 19.55 12.81 -13.12
CA THR A 230 19.78 12.19 -14.43
C THR A 230 20.35 10.79 -14.30
N GLY A 231 20.09 9.95 -15.30
CA GLY A 231 20.64 8.60 -15.41
C GLY A 231 19.57 7.53 -15.22
N LYS A 232 20.02 6.29 -15.04
CA LYS A 232 19.13 5.17 -14.72
C LYS A 232 18.72 5.28 -13.25
N LEU A 233 17.43 5.46 -13.00
CA LEU A 233 16.83 5.63 -11.69
C LEU A 233 15.84 4.50 -11.43
N TYR A 234 15.72 4.11 -10.17
CA TYR A 234 14.63 3.26 -9.71
C TYR A 234 13.30 4.00 -9.95
N LYS A 235 12.39 3.34 -10.67
CA LYS A 235 11.10 3.87 -11.11
C LYS A 235 10.01 2.85 -10.81
N PRO A 236 9.44 2.87 -9.60
CA PRO A 236 8.43 1.89 -9.24
C PRO A 236 7.16 2.04 -10.10
N VAL A 237 6.47 0.92 -10.28
CA VAL A 237 5.19 0.84 -10.96
C VAL A 237 4.10 0.73 -9.90
N ARG A 238 3.21 1.73 -9.89
CA ARG A 238 2.08 1.83 -8.95
C ARG A 238 0.77 1.96 -9.70
N ASN A 239 -0.32 1.87 -8.96
CA ASN A 239 -1.65 2.16 -9.49
C ASN A 239 -1.70 3.56 -10.15
N PRO A 240 -2.36 3.71 -11.30
CA PRO A 240 -2.57 5.01 -11.91
C PRO A 240 -3.27 5.99 -10.98
N LEU A 241 -3.07 7.29 -11.22
CA LEU A 241 -3.69 8.35 -10.41
C LEU A 241 -5.21 8.48 -10.58
N TYR A 242 -5.79 7.83 -11.60
CA TYR A 242 -7.25 7.77 -11.75
C TYR A 242 -7.85 6.72 -10.81
N ASN A 243 -9.06 6.97 -10.31
CA ASN A 243 -9.75 6.14 -9.31
C ASN A 243 -8.98 5.95 -7.99
N TYR A 244 -7.99 6.79 -7.71
CA TYR A 244 -7.19 6.76 -6.49
C TYR A 244 -8.05 7.00 -5.22
N SER A 245 -7.70 6.34 -4.12
CA SER A 245 -8.30 6.54 -2.80
C SER A 245 -7.24 6.52 -1.71
N ASN A 246 -7.42 7.32 -0.65
CA ASN A 246 -6.59 7.25 0.55
C ASN A 246 -6.80 5.95 1.35
N TYR A 247 -7.84 5.17 1.04
CA TYR A 247 -8.12 3.86 1.64
C TYR A 247 -7.59 2.68 0.81
N GLN A 248 -6.91 2.92 -0.31
CA GLN A 248 -6.35 1.82 -1.11
C GLN A 248 -5.10 1.24 -0.44
N THR A 249 -4.88 -0.07 -0.60
CA THR A 249 -3.54 -0.63 -0.41
C THR A 249 -2.64 -0.14 -1.54
N THR A 250 -1.54 0.53 -1.21
CA THR A 250 -0.60 0.98 -2.25
C THR A 250 0.42 -0.13 -2.51
N VAL A 251 0.41 -0.65 -3.74
CA VAL A 251 1.39 -1.63 -4.21
C VAL A 251 2.38 -0.91 -5.12
N SER A 252 3.65 -0.97 -4.74
CA SER A 252 4.79 -0.38 -5.41
C SER A 252 5.72 -1.48 -5.89
N LEU A 253 5.66 -1.76 -7.19
CA LEU A 253 6.46 -2.82 -7.80
C LEU A 253 7.77 -2.23 -8.35
N PRO A 254 8.92 -2.88 -8.12
CA PRO A 254 10.19 -2.47 -8.69
C PRO A 254 10.17 -2.25 -10.20
N GLY A 255 10.88 -1.19 -10.61
CA GLY A 255 11.04 -0.80 -12.01
C GLY A 255 12.20 0.17 -12.16
N TRP A 256 12.56 0.48 -13.40
CA TRP A 256 13.70 1.35 -13.71
C TRP A 256 13.38 2.27 -14.86
N SER A 257 13.89 3.51 -14.81
CA SER A 257 13.91 4.40 -15.97
C SER A 257 14.81 3.85 -17.07
N GLU A 258 14.51 4.24 -18.31
CA GLU A 258 15.33 3.93 -19.49
C GLU A 258 16.71 4.61 -19.42
#